data_AF-I0X5W4-F1
#
_entry.id   AF-I0X5W4-F1
#
_cell.length_a   1.000
_cell.length_b   1.000
_cell.length_c   1.000
_cell.angle_alpha   90.00
_cell.angle_beta   90.00
_cell.angle_gamma   90.00
#
_symmetry.space_group_name_H-M   'P 1'
#
loop_
_entity.id
_entity.type
_entity.pdbx_description
1 polymer ?
#
loop_
_entity_poly.entity_id
_entity_poly.type
_entity_poly.pdbx_seq_one_letter_code
_entity_poly.pdbx_strand_id
1 'polypeptide(L)' 'MSYDTVVEKVKTLPESCLEDVSKYLDFLRYQYEQAMMAPLVESDEEFNASMQKGLDDMKAGRVTPLKEAFAEIKAQFA' A
#
# COMPACT_ATOMS: atom_id res chain seq x y z
N MET A 1 20.85 -6.40 1.83
CA MET A 1 21.51 -5.30 2.57
C MET A 1 20.58 -4.93 3.71
N SER A 2 21.02 -4.91 4.97
CA SER A 2 20.13 -4.53 6.09
C SER A 2 19.96 -3.01 6.15
N TYR A 3 18.84 -2.57 6.74
CA TYR A 3 18.56 -1.15 7.00
C TYR A 3 19.71 -0.48 7.76
N ASP A 4 20.23 -1.14 8.79
CA ASP A 4 21.33 -0.62 9.61
C ASP A 4 22.60 -0.36 8.80
N THR A 5 22.92 -1.22 7.83
CA THR A 5 24.06 -1.02 6.94
C THR A 5 23.89 0.18 6.01
N VAL A 6 22.66 0.51 5.61
CA VAL A 6 22.38 1.68 4.76
C VAL A 6 22.49 2.96 5.58
N VAL A 7 21.94 2.97 6.80
CA VAL A 7 22.02 4.12 7.71
C VAL A 7 23.45 4.48 8.03
N GLU A 8 24.30 3.50 8.36
CA GLU A 8 25.71 3.75 8.66
C GLU A 8 26.47 4.32 7.45
N LYS A 9 26.15 3.86 6.23
CA LYS A 9 26.74 4.44 5.01
C LYS A 9 26.30 5.88 4.77
N VAL A 10 25.02 6.19 4.94
CA VAL A 10 24.50 7.56 4.74
C VAL A 10 25.14 8.54 5.71
N LYS A 11 25.37 8.14 6.97
CA LYS A 11 26.07 8.96 7.98
C LYS A 11 27.52 9.31 7.60
N THR A 12 28.16 8.49 6.77
CA THR A 12 29.55 8.74 6.32
C THR A 12 29.64 9.67 5.10
N LEU A 13 28.50 10.04 4.51
CA LEU A 13 28.50 10.88 3.31
C LEU A 13 28.71 12.37 3.65
N PRO A 14 29.36 13.12 2.75
CA PRO A 14 29.42 14.57 2.87
C PRO A 14 28.03 15.20 2.86
N GLU A 15 27.86 16.28 3.61
CA GLU A 15 26.58 16.99 3.76
C GLU A 15 26.02 17.46 2.40
N SER A 16 26.91 17.85 1.48
CA SER A 16 26.59 18.24 0.10
C SER A 16 25.89 17.15 -0.72
N CYS A 17 26.04 15.88 -0.32
CA CYS A 17 25.45 14.74 -1.03
C CYS A 17 24.12 14.29 -0.41
N LEU A 18 23.75 14.80 0.78
CA LEU A 18 22.56 14.34 1.50
C LEU A 18 21.26 14.67 0.75
N GLU A 19 21.21 15.81 0.05
CA GLU A 19 20.02 16.19 -0.72
C GLU A 19 19.78 15.21 -1.88
N ASP A 20 20.82 14.85 -2.62
CA ASP A 20 20.73 13.90 -3.73
C ASP A 20 20.40 12.48 -3.24
N VAL A 21 20.97 12.08 -2.10
CA VAL A 21 20.65 10.81 -1.44
C VAL A 21 19.19 10.77 -1.00
N SER A 22 18.66 11.85 -0.43
CA SER A 22 17.25 11.94 -0.04
C SER A 22 16.34 11.76 -1.25
N LYS A 23 16.59 12.50 -2.35
CA LYS A 23 15.80 12.40 -3.60
C LYS A 23 15.83 10.98 -4.17
N TYR A 24 16.99 10.31 -4.11
CA TYR A 24 17.11 8.94 -4.59
C TYR A 24 16.35 7.94 -3.71
N LEU A 25 16.39 8.10 -2.39
CA LEU A 25 15.61 7.26 -1.46
C LEU A 25 14.10 7.44 -1.66
N ASP A 26 13.65 8.67 -1.88
CA ASP A 26 12.24 8.97 -2.20
C ASP A 26 11.81 8.31 -3.53
N PHE A 27 12.68 8.35 -4.54
CA PHE A 27 12.45 7.68 -5.81
C PHE A 27 12.33 6.15 -5.64
N LEU A 28 13.24 5.53 -4.88
CA LEU A 28 13.19 4.09 -4.59
C LEU A 28 11.91 3.70 -3.84
N ARG A 29 11.50 4.52 -2.88
CA ARG A 29 10.23 4.33 -2.15
C ARG A 29 9.04 4.39 -3.10
N TYR A 30 8.99 5.39 -3.97
CA TYR A 30 7.93 5.51 -4.98
C TYR A 30 7.88 4.29 -5.91
N GLN A 31 9.02 3.79 -6.38
CA GLN A 31 9.07 2.59 -7.22
C GLN A 31 8.59 1.34 -6.47
N TYR A 32 8.96 1.20 -5.21
CA TYR A 32 8.50 0.10 -4.37
C TYR A 32 6.98 0.15 -4.15
N GLU A 33 6.44 1.32 -3.84
CA GLU A 33 4.99 1.53 -3.68
C GLU A 33 4.24 1.23 -4.98
N GLN A 34 4.78 1.66 -6.14
CA GLN A 34 4.22 1.34 -7.45
C GLN A 34 4.26 -0.16 -7.78
N ALA A 35 5.34 -0.86 -7.43
CA ALA A 35 5.43 -2.32 -7.64
C ALA A 35 4.51 -3.12 -6.70
N MET A 36 4.18 -2.55 -5.53
CA MET A 36 3.25 -3.12 -4.57
C MET A 36 1.79 -2.75 -4.84
N MET A 37 1.52 -1.72 -5.65
CA MET A 37 0.18 -1.52 -6.18
C MET A 37 -0.14 -2.73 -7.06
N ALA A 38 -1.16 -3.48 -6.65
CA ALA A 38 -1.66 -4.58 -7.46
C ALA A 38 -1.89 -4.05 -8.88
N PRO A 39 -1.40 -4.74 -9.93
CA PRO A 39 -1.72 -4.33 -11.29
C PRO A 39 -3.24 -4.20 -11.40
N LEU A 40 -3.70 -3.13 -12.05
CA LEU A 40 -5.12 -3.02 -12.38
C LEU A 40 -5.48 -4.30 -13.12
N VAL A 41 -6.36 -5.10 -12.52
CA VAL A 41 -6.87 -6.31 -13.14
C VAL A 41 -7.79 -5.87 -14.26
N GLU A 42 -7.23 -5.69 -15.46
CA GLU A 42 -7.97 -5.43 -16.70
C GLU A 42 -8.50 -6.75 -17.26
N SER A 43 -9.22 -7.51 -16.45
CA SER A 43 -9.92 -8.73 -16.87
C SER A 43 -11.40 -8.58 -16.53
N ASP A 44 -12.22 -8.49 -17.58
CA ASP A 44 -13.68 -8.45 -17.45
C ASP A 44 -14.20 -9.68 -16.70
N GLU A 45 -13.55 -10.84 -16.82
CA GLU A 45 -13.92 -12.06 -16.10
C GLU A 45 -13.70 -11.93 -14.58
N GLU A 46 -12.53 -11.43 -14.16
CA GLU A 46 -12.22 -11.24 -12.74
C GLU A 46 -13.06 -10.11 -12.11
N PHE A 47 -13.33 -9.06 -12.87
CA PHE A 47 -14.26 -8.00 -12.47
C PHE A 47 -15.67 -8.55 -12.27
N ASN A 48 -16.21 -9.28 -13.25
CA ASN A 48 -17.56 -9.85 -13.19
C ASN A 48 -17.68 -10.87 -12.05
N ALA A 49 -16.66 -11.71 -11.84
CA ALA A 49 -16.64 -12.67 -10.73
C ALA A 49 -16.65 -11.96 -9.36
N SER A 50 -15.87 -10.89 -9.21
CA SER A 50 -15.82 -10.08 -7.98
C SER A 50 -17.14 -9.36 -7.71
N MET A 51 -17.76 -8.81 -8.76
CA MET A 51 -19.06 -8.15 -8.67
C MET A 51 -20.18 -9.13 -8.31
N GLN A 52 -20.20 -10.31 -8.93
CA GLN A 52 -21.18 -11.35 -8.61
C GLN A 52 -21.03 -11.84 -7.17
N LYS A 53 -19.79 -12.05 -6.70
CA LYS A 53 -19.51 -12.38 -5.31
C LYS A 53 -20.06 -11.32 -4.35
N GLY A 54 -19.83 -10.04 -4.65
CA GLY A 54 -20.35 -8.93 -3.85
C GLY A 54 -21.89 -8.92 -3.77
N LEU A 55 -22.57 -9.22 -4.87
CA LEU A 55 -24.03 -9.36 -4.91
C LEU A 55 -24.52 -10.55 -4.07
N ASP A 56 -23.82 -11.67 -4.14
CA ASP A 56 -24.18 -12.87 -3.37
C ASP A 56 -23.94 -12.66 -1.87
N ASP A 57 -22.88 -11.95 -1.48
CA ASP A 57 -22.63 -11.56 -0.10
C ASP A 57 -23.71 -10.60 0.43
N MET A 58 -24.18 -9.64 -0.40
CA MET A 58 -25.32 -8.80 -0.05
C MET A 58 -26.60 -9.62 0.17
N LYS A 59 -26.92 -10.55 -0.74
CA LYS A 59 -28.09 -11.43 -0.60
C LYS A 59 -28.01 -12.34 0.63
N ALA A 60 -26.81 -12.82 0.94
CA ALA A 60 -26.55 -13.67 2.10
C ALA A 60 -26.43 -12.91 3.42
N GLY A 61 -26.51 -11.57 3.41
CA GLY A 61 -26.32 -10.73 4.60
C GLY A 61 -24.90 -10.75 5.16
N ARG A 62 -23.91 -11.17 4.36
CA ARG A 62 -22.48 -11.22 4.71
C ARG A 62 -21.75 -9.91 4.39
N VAL A 63 -22.45 -8.79 4.56
CA VAL A 63 -21.93 -7.45 4.32
C VAL A 63 -21.97 -6.65 5.60
N THR A 64 -20.84 -6.07 5.96
CA THR A 64 -20.76 -5.19 7.14
C THR A 64 -21.37 -3.83 6.79
N PRO A 65 -22.34 -3.33 7.58
CA PRO A 65 -22.85 -1.97 7.42
C PRO A 65 -21.73 -0.93 7.47
N LEU A 66 -21.81 0.09 6.60
CA LEU A 66 -20.81 1.16 6.50
C LEU A 66 -20.45 1.77 7.86
N LYS A 67 -21.43 1.99 8.74
CA LYS A 67 -21.19 2.56 10.09
C LYS A 67 -20.31 1.67 10.95
N GLU A 68 -20.49 0.35 10.88
CA GLU A 68 -19.71 -0.63 11.64
C GLU A 68 -18.32 -0.76 11.05
N ALA A 69 -18.18 -0.81 9.72
CA ALA A 69 -16.90 -0.81 9.03
C ALA A 69 -16.06 0.44 9.38
N PHE A 70 -16.66 1.63 9.39
CA PHE A 70 -15.98 2.86 9.78
C PHE A 70 -15.60 2.89 11.27
N ALA A 71 -16.41 2.29 12.14
CA ALA A 71 -16.09 2.19 13.56
C ALA A 71 -14.89 1.26 13.79
N GLU A 72 -14.83 0.11 13.11
CA GLU A 72 -13.70 -0.82 13.16
C GLU A 72 -12.40 -0.16 12.67
N ILE A 73 -12.44 0.52 11.51
CA ILE A 73 -11.28 1.25 10.99
C ILE A 73 -10.80 2.27 12.02
N LYS A 74 -11.71 3.08 12.58
CA LYS A 74 -11.35 4.10 13.56
C LYS A 74 -10.70 3.51 14.81
N ALA A 75 -11.13 2.33 15.25
CA ALA A 75 -10.56 1.63 16.40
C ALA A 75 -9.13 1.10 16.16
N GLN A 76 -8.74 0.84 14.92
CA GLN A 76 -7.37 0.41 14.58
C GLN A 76 -6.33 1.53 14.66
N PHE A 77 -6.78 2.79 14.63
CA PHE A 77 -5.92 3.99 14.67
C PHE A 77 -6.10 4.83 15.95
N ALA A 78 -6.82 4.30 16.95
CA ALA A 78 -7.01 4.92 18.27
C ALA A 78 -6.12 4.23 19.30
#